data_AF-A0A410RMT7-F1
#
_entry.id   AF-A0A410RMT7-F1
#
_cell.length_a   1.000
_cell.length_b   1.000
_cell.length_c   1.000
_cell.angle_alpha   90.00
_cell.angle_beta   90.00
_cell.angle_gamma   90.00
#
_symmetry.space_group_name_H-M   'P 1'
#
loop_
_entity.id
_entity.type
_entity.pdbx_description
1 polymer ?
#
loop_
_entity_poly.entity_id
_entity_poly.type
_entity_poly.pdbx_seq_one_letter_code
_entity_poly.pdbx_strand_id
1 'polypeptide(L)'
;MNRLGWALLLGLLLSGCATTRVVRLEVDGGEQVVVTPREEEGASPSEARLEEDEFKAAVQTLARDVRPFAHPLRQARELFGLPERSGLFGFRERSRQIIPLGEEEARELRLLDASDDLTRGYQQWCGKKRKQPGDCLRLLEEGPLLGSDGRYALAMAIAMDSVWNETAEALEGMASPQAVIASMTSAVTMYLLMWAMPEPVSKGLAALITASAIAYLGVDTVWTLLDGWLTLVRHVDQATTFLQVRDAGEAYGAVLGRNAARVFVMLATAAIGNTAGLAMKAPTLPGSAQAAVAVETQAGLQFVSLAGVRSVAMTADGFTIALAPNAVAMSSRPGKPQRHHLATIRNEKSARNGGPWTPLFRRIFKKAGMELKDPENIVEVPGHRGPHPAEYHQLVYDRLRQVTSECRSVGACREALTDALRILGEQARTHGTELNRLLTRGH
;
A
#
# COMPACT_ATOMS: atom_id res chain seq x y z
N MET A 1 -29.21 40.24 13.16
CA MET A 1 -28.88 38.80 13.01
C MET A 1 -28.19 38.34 14.28
N ASN A 2 -28.86 37.51 15.10
CA ASN A 2 -28.41 37.16 16.44
C ASN A 2 -27.26 36.14 16.43
N ARG A 3 -26.43 36.17 17.49
CA ARG A 3 -25.27 35.27 17.69
C ARG A 3 -25.61 33.77 17.59
N LEU A 4 -26.87 33.38 17.80
CA LEU A 4 -27.36 32.01 17.54
C LEU A 4 -27.38 31.62 16.06
N GLY A 5 -27.62 32.58 15.15
CA GLY A 5 -27.61 32.32 13.70
C GLY A 5 -26.21 32.00 13.17
N TRP A 6 -25.17 32.58 13.77
CA TRP A 6 -23.78 32.24 13.45
C TRP A 6 -23.37 30.86 13.97
N ALA A 7 -23.88 30.42 15.12
CA ALA A 7 -23.61 29.08 15.65
C ALA A 7 -24.28 27.97 14.81
N LEU A 8 -25.48 28.22 14.29
CA LEU A 8 -26.17 27.29 13.36
C LEU A 8 -25.51 27.25 11.97
N LEU A 9 -24.99 28.38 11.47
CA LEU A 9 -24.23 28.43 10.21
C LEU A 9 -22.83 27.80 10.33
N LEU A 10 -22.15 27.90 11.49
CA LEU A 10 -20.89 27.17 11.73
C LEU A 10 -21.12 25.66 11.94
N GLY A 11 -22.24 25.25 12.53
CA GLY A 11 -22.59 23.83 12.70
C GLY A 11 -22.86 23.10 11.38
N LEU A 12 -23.40 23.80 10.38
CA LEU A 12 -23.70 23.26 9.04
C LEU A 12 -22.48 23.20 8.10
N LEU A 13 -21.35 23.82 8.46
CA LEU A 13 -20.10 23.79 7.68
C LEU A 13 -19.08 22.77 8.20
N LEU A 14 -19.37 22.07 9.30
CA LEU A 14 -18.47 21.08 9.92
C LEU A 14 -18.83 19.62 9.65
N SER A 15 -19.92 19.34 8.91
CA SER A 15 -20.12 18.03 8.28
C SER A 15 -19.66 18.09 6.83
N GLY A 16 -18.35 18.24 6.63
CA GLY A 16 -17.76 17.89 5.34
C GLY A 16 -18.06 16.41 5.11
N CYS A 17 -18.90 16.10 4.12
CA CYS A 17 -19.07 14.73 3.66
C CYS A 17 -17.69 14.24 3.22
N ALA A 18 -17.00 13.47 4.06
CA ALA A 18 -15.87 12.68 3.63
C ALA A 18 -16.41 11.72 2.58
N THR A 19 -16.24 12.05 1.30
CA THR A 19 -16.52 11.13 0.20
C THR A 19 -15.54 9.99 0.34
N THR A 20 -15.95 8.89 0.96
CA THR A 20 -15.18 7.66 1.04
C THR A 20 -14.81 7.23 -0.37
N ARG A 21 -13.52 7.17 -0.69
CA ARG A 21 -13.08 6.74 -2.01
C ARG A 21 -13.45 5.26 -2.22
N VAL A 22 -13.75 4.88 -3.45
CA VAL A 22 -14.20 3.52 -3.77
C VAL A 22 -13.19 2.79 -4.66
N VAL A 23 -13.12 1.47 -4.52
CA VAL A 23 -12.41 0.58 -5.44
C VAL A 23 -13.44 -0.19 -6.24
N ARG A 24 -13.46 -0.02 -7.56
CA ARG A 24 -14.30 -0.78 -8.48
C ARG A 24 -13.50 -1.94 -9.04
N LEU A 25 -13.99 -3.16 -8.88
CA LEU A 25 -13.39 -4.35 -9.45
C LEU A 25 -14.12 -4.68 -10.76
N GLU A 26 -13.37 -4.73 -11.85
CA GLU A 26 -13.87 -5.15 -13.15
C GLU A 26 -13.38 -6.56 -13.48
N VAL A 27 -14.34 -7.39 -13.90
CA VAL A 27 -14.11 -8.77 -14.34
C VAL A 27 -14.58 -8.92 -15.77
N ASP A 28 -13.84 -9.68 -16.58
CA ASP A 28 -14.26 -10.08 -17.92
C ASP A 28 -15.63 -10.79 -17.84
N GLY A 29 -16.66 -10.16 -18.40
CA GLY A 29 -18.07 -10.52 -18.25
C GLY A 29 -19.00 -9.34 -17.91
N GLY A 30 -18.44 -8.19 -17.56
CA GLY A 30 -19.18 -6.94 -17.32
C GLY A 30 -19.74 -6.78 -15.90
N GLU A 31 -19.44 -7.71 -15.00
CA GLU A 31 -19.84 -7.65 -13.59
C GLU A 31 -18.90 -6.67 -12.85
N GLN A 32 -19.47 -5.61 -12.28
CA GLN A 32 -18.73 -4.61 -11.51
C GLN A 32 -19.03 -4.79 -10.02
N VAL A 33 -18.00 -5.07 -9.22
CA VAL A 33 -18.12 -5.11 -7.75
C VAL A 33 -17.54 -3.81 -7.19
N VAL A 34 -18.39 -3.02 -6.54
CA VAL A 34 -17.94 -1.80 -5.84
C VAL A 34 -17.55 -2.18 -4.42
N VAL A 35 -16.28 -1.98 -4.10
CA VAL A 35 -15.71 -2.10 -2.77
C VAL A 35 -15.59 -0.71 -2.18
N THR A 36 -16.39 -0.41 -1.16
CA THR A 36 -16.24 0.81 -0.36
C THR A 36 -15.45 0.46 0.90
N PRO A 37 -14.21 0.94 1.05
CA PRO A 37 -13.43 0.74 2.26
C PRO A 37 -14.15 1.36 3.44
N ARG A 38 -14.40 0.55 4.46
CA ARG A 38 -14.93 1.04 5.74
C ARG A 38 -13.72 1.37 6.62
N GLU A 39 -13.55 2.63 6.98
CA GLU A 39 -12.67 2.97 8.10
C GLU A 39 -13.27 2.38 9.37
N GLU A 40 -12.52 1.53 10.08
CA GLU A 40 -12.92 1.10 11.41
C GLU A 40 -12.77 2.26 12.38
N GLU A 41 -13.88 2.77 12.91
CA GLU A 41 -13.88 3.68 14.05
C GLU A 41 -13.14 3.02 15.24
N GLY A 42 -11.92 3.49 15.52
CA GLY A 42 -11.04 2.96 16.56
C GLY A 42 -9.84 2.15 16.09
N ALA A 43 -9.64 1.93 14.78
CA ALA A 43 -8.34 1.50 14.26
C ALA A 43 -7.35 2.63 14.49
N SER A 44 -6.55 2.52 15.54
CA SER A 44 -5.50 3.50 15.79
C SER A 44 -4.54 3.50 14.59
N PRO A 45 -4.22 4.68 14.01
CA PRO A 45 -3.15 4.81 13.03
C PRO A 45 -1.78 4.29 13.52
N SER A 46 -1.66 3.89 14.80
CA SER A 46 -0.49 3.25 15.40
C SER A 46 -0.31 1.77 15.05
N GLU A 47 -1.36 1.01 14.76
CA GLU A 47 -1.21 -0.44 14.49
C GLU A 47 -0.70 -0.74 13.07
N ALA A 48 -0.69 0.26 12.19
CA ALA A 48 -0.11 0.19 10.85
C ALA A 48 1.25 0.91 10.75
N ARG A 49 1.80 1.44 11.86
CA ARG A 49 3.11 2.11 11.82
C ARG A 49 4.20 1.09 11.60
N LEU A 50 5.06 1.40 10.64
CA LEU A 50 6.35 0.75 10.53
C LEU A 50 7.24 1.41 11.57
N GLU A 51 7.58 0.68 12.63
CA GLU A 51 8.51 1.17 13.64
C GLU A 51 9.91 1.33 13.03
N GLU A 52 10.74 2.21 13.60
CA GLU A 52 12.04 2.58 13.01
C GLU A 52 12.94 1.35 12.79
N ASP A 53 12.98 0.43 13.74
CA ASP A 53 13.77 -0.80 13.65
C ASP A 53 13.26 -1.75 12.56
N GLU A 54 11.93 -1.85 12.40
CA GLU A 54 11.29 -2.66 11.37
C GLU A 54 11.56 -2.06 9.98
N PHE A 55 11.53 -0.72 9.87
CA PHE A 55 11.90 0.00 8.67
C PHE A 55 13.37 -0.22 8.28
N LYS A 56 14.30 -0.03 9.23
CA LYS A 56 15.74 -0.23 9.00
C LYS A 56 16.02 -1.67 8.57
N ALA A 57 15.42 -2.67 9.22
CA ALA A 57 15.56 -4.08 8.86
C ALA A 57 15.04 -4.36 7.44
N ALA A 58 13.85 -3.87 7.10
CA ALA A 58 13.28 -4.04 5.76
C ALA A 58 14.18 -3.41 4.68
N VAL A 59 14.70 -2.21 4.93
CA VAL A 59 15.59 -1.52 3.99
C VAL A 59 16.91 -2.28 3.82
N GLN A 60 17.52 -2.78 4.89
CA GLN A 60 18.74 -3.58 4.80
C GLN A 60 18.54 -4.86 3.96
N THR A 61 17.43 -5.56 4.16
CA THR A 61 17.10 -6.75 3.37
C THR A 61 16.87 -6.40 1.91
N LEU A 62 16.07 -5.37 1.64
CA LEU A 62 15.74 -4.96 0.28
C LEU A 62 16.96 -4.44 -0.47
N ALA A 63 17.78 -3.61 0.17
CA ALA A 63 18.95 -3.00 -0.44
C ALA A 63 19.97 -4.04 -0.95
N ARG A 64 20.10 -5.20 -0.27
CA ARG A 64 20.97 -6.31 -0.73
C ARG A 64 20.51 -6.93 -2.04
N ASP A 65 19.21 -6.89 -2.30
CA ASP A 65 18.62 -7.47 -3.51
C ASP A 65 18.51 -6.46 -4.65
N VAL A 66 18.63 -5.15 -4.38
CA VAL A 66 18.65 -4.10 -5.41
C VAL A 66 19.92 -4.25 -6.24
N ARG A 67 19.76 -4.42 -7.54
CA ARG A 67 20.84 -4.18 -8.51
C ARG A 67 20.75 -2.74 -8.98
N PRO A 68 21.69 -1.85 -8.60
CA PRO A 68 21.65 -0.47 -9.03
C PRO A 68 21.70 -0.38 -10.56
N PHE A 69 20.93 0.55 -11.11
CA PHE A 69 20.97 0.90 -12.51
C PHE A 69 22.32 1.55 -12.86
N ALA A 70 22.88 1.10 -13.98
CA ALA A 70 24.02 1.74 -14.61
C ALA A 70 23.64 3.11 -15.20
N HIS A 71 22.39 3.31 -15.60
CA HIS A 71 21.82 4.57 -16.08
C HIS A 71 20.42 4.77 -15.46
N PRO A 72 20.31 5.40 -14.28
CA PRO A 72 19.10 5.38 -13.46
C PRO A 72 17.82 5.82 -14.16
N LEU A 73 17.81 6.99 -14.81
CA LEU A 73 16.61 7.49 -15.50
C LEU A 73 16.25 6.65 -16.72
N ARG A 74 17.23 6.36 -17.58
CA ARG A 74 17.04 5.56 -18.80
C ARG A 74 16.48 4.17 -18.50
N GLN A 75 17.08 3.45 -17.57
CA GLN A 75 16.63 2.11 -17.22
C GLN A 75 15.30 2.12 -16.46
N ALA A 76 15.02 3.16 -15.67
CA ALA A 76 13.70 3.33 -15.06
C ALA A 76 12.61 3.59 -16.11
N ARG A 77 12.89 4.35 -17.17
CA ARG A 77 11.97 4.53 -18.31
C ARG A 77 11.68 3.20 -19.00
N GLU A 78 12.73 2.44 -19.30
CA GLU A 78 12.61 1.09 -19.91
C GLU A 78 11.77 0.15 -19.04
N LEU A 79 12.01 0.14 -17.72
CA LEU A 79 11.30 -0.71 -16.76
C LEU A 79 9.78 -0.47 -16.78
N PHE A 80 9.35 0.79 -16.93
CA PHE A 80 7.94 1.17 -16.93
C PHE A 80 7.37 1.41 -18.35
N GLY A 81 8.16 1.20 -19.40
CA GLY A 81 7.75 1.39 -20.78
C GLY A 81 7.40 2.84 -21.14
N LEU A 82 8.07 3.81 -20.49
CA LEU A 82 7.83 5.23 -20.76
C LEU A 82 8.62 5.71 -21.98
N PRO A 83 7.99 6.47 -22.90
CA PRO A 83 8.72 7.10 -23.97
C PRO A 83 9.67 8.17 -23.42
N GLU A 84 10.75 8.42 -24.16
CA GLU A 84 11.63 9.55 -23.87
C GLU A 84 10.87 10.87 -24.06
N ARG A 85 10.77 11.67 -22.99
CA ARG A 85 10.02 12.94 -22.98
C ARG A 85 10.91 14.16 -23.21
N SER A 86 12.22 13.97 -23.20
CA SER A 86 13.20 15.04 -23.39
C SER A 86 14.35 14.56 -24.26
N GLY A 87 14.81 15.44 -25.15
CA GLY A 87 16.03 15.27 -25.94
C GLY A 87 16.67 16.63 -26.16
N LEU A 88 17.97 16.63 -26.46
CA LEU A 88 18.65 17.84 -26.89
C LEU A 88 18.34 18.07 -28.37
N PHE A 89 17.87 19.27 -28.69
CA PHE A 89 17.57 19.65 -30.05
C PHE A 89 18.40 20.87 -30.44
N GLY A 90 19.03 20.78 -31.60
CA GLY A 90 19.73 21.89 -32.22
C GLY A 90 18.75 22.70 -33.06
N PHE A 91 18.86 24.02 -33.00
CA PHE A 91 18.14 24.91 -33.89
C PHE A 91 19.07 25.36 -35.02
N ARG A 92 18.78 24.95 -36.26
CA ARG A 92 19.53 25.40 -37.44
C ARG A 92 18.92 26.70 -37.94
N GLU A 93 19.50 27.84 -37.57
CA GLU A 93 18.98 29.18 -37.89
C GLU A 93 18.66 29.38 -39.39
N ARG A 94 19.54 28.91 -40.28
CA ARG A 94 19.39 29.09 -41.73
C ARG A 94 18.19 28.34 -42.32
N SER A 95 17.91 27.14 -41.85
CA SER A 95 16.76 26.34 -42.35
C SER A 95 15.54 26.43 -41.44
N ARG A 96 15.66 27.12 -40.28
CA ARG A 96 14.66 27.16 -39.21
C ARG A 96 14.17 25.77 -38.79
N GLN A 97 15.07 24.79 -38.82
CA GLN A 97 14.76 23.41 -38.46
C GLN A 97 15.25 23.10 -37.06
N ILE A 98 14.41 22.37 -36.31
CA ILE A 98 14.77 21.73 -35.06
C ILE A 98 15.22 20.32 -35.40
N ILE A 99 16.44 19.95 -34.98
CA ILE A 99 17.06 18.67 -35.32
C ILE A 99 17.46 18.00 -34.01
N PRO A 100 17.08 16.73 -33.78
CA PRO A 100 17.56 16.01 -32.61
C PRO A 100 19.09 15.88 -32.67
N LEU A 101 19.76 16.13 -31.54
CA LEU A 101 21.20 15.98 -31.39
C LEU A 101 21.50 14.62 -30.75
N GLY A 102 22.48 13.90 -31.29
CA GLY A 102 22.99 12.65 -30.73
C GLY A 102 23.89 12.87 -29.51
N GLU A 103 24.27 11.78 -28.83
CA GLU A 103 25.07 11.83 -27.59
C GLU A 103 26.44 12.51 -27.78
N GLU A 104 27.11 12.35 -28.93
CA GLU A 104 28.39 13.01 -29.19
C GLU A 104 28.21 14.52 -29.42
N GLU A 105 27.23 14.91 -30.23
CA GLU A 105 26.91 16.32 -30.49
C GLU A 105 26.48 17.01 -29.19
N ALA A 106 25.69 16.33 -28.34
CA ALA A 106 25.32 16.79 -27.01
C ALA A 106 26.51 16.99 -26.06
N ARG A 107 27.55 16.15 -26.14
CA ARG A 107 28.79 16.31 -25.37
C ARG A 107 29.67 17.45 -25.88
N GLU A 108 29.66 17.69 -27.18
CA GLU A 108 30.38 18.78 -27.83
C GLU A 108 29.70 20.15 -27.65
N LEU A 109 28.41 20.18 -27.31
CA LEU A 109 27.70 21.34 -26.77
C LEU A 109 28.21 21.70 -25.36
N ARG A 110 29.51 21.94 -25.21
CA ARG A 110 30.06 22.78 -24.15
C ARG A 110 29.66 24.23 -24.45
N LEU A 111 28.37 24.52 -24.38
CA LEU A 111 27.82 25.81 -24.73
C LEU A 111 27.94 26.78 -23.55
N LEU A 112 28.86 27.72 -23.70
CA LEU A 112 28.87 29.10 -23.19
C LEU A 112 27.76 29.38 -22.15
N ASP A 113 28.14 29.40 -20.87
CA ASP A 113 27.35 29.96 -19.77
C ASP A 113 25.84 29.64 -19.80
N ALA A 114 25.49 28.38 -20.07
CA ALA A 114 24.22 27.85 -19.57
C ALA A 114 24.33 27.66 -18.04
N SER A 115 24.41 28.81 -17.39
CA SER A 115 24.06 29.11 -16.02
C SER A 115 22.54 28.88 -15.86
N ASP A 116 22.06 27.67 -16.11
CA ASP A 116 20.72 27.25 -15.72
C ASP A 116 20.66 27.12 -14.19
N ASP A 117 19.84 27.98 -13.56
CA ASP A 117 19.67 28.04 -12.11
C ASP A 117 19.29 26.68 -11.53
N LEU A 118 18.48 25.90 -12.26
CA LEU A 118 18.08 24.54 -11.90
C LEU A 118 19.29 23.62 -11.79
N THR A 119 20.11 23.56 -12.84
CA THR A 119 21.29 22.68 -12.89
C THR A 119 22.33 23.04 -11.83
N ARG A 120 22.61 24.34 -11.61
CA ARG A 120 23.52 24.77 -10.52
C ARG A 120 22.95 24.46 -9.15
N GLY A 121 21.66 24.73 -8.94
CA GLY A 121 20.99 24.46 -7.67
C GLY A 121 21.02 22.97 -7.32
N TYR A 122 20.81 22.10 -8.31
CA TYR A 122 20.95 20.65 -8.16
C TYR A 122 22.37 20.24 -7.72
N GLN A 123 23.41 20.71 -8.42
CA GLN A 123 24.80 20.39 -8.08
C GLN A 123 25.18 20.87 -6.67
N GLN A 124 24.71 22.06 -6.28
CA GLN A 124 24.90 22.59 -4.93
C GLN A 124 24.15 21.78 -3.87
N TRP A 125 22.92 21.36 -4.17
CA TRP A 125 22.12 20.49 -3.31
C TRP A 125 22.81 19.15 -3.09
N CYS A 126 23.33 18.52 -4.15
CA CYS A 126 24.14 17.29 -4.05
C CYS A 126 25.36 17.48 -3.13
N GLY A 127 26.13 18.56 -3.32
CA GLY A 127 27.27 18.86 -2.47
C GLY A 127 26.92 19.03 -0.99
N LYS A 128 25.83 19.76 -0.69
CA LYS A 128 25.39 20.03 0.69
C LYS A 128 24.73 18.82 1.37
N LYS A 129 23.83 18.13 0.68
CA LYS A 129 22.95 17.10 1.26
C LYS A 129 23.51 15.69 1.13
N ARG A 130 24.27 15.40 0.06
CA ARG A 130 24.78 14.05 -0.23
C ARG A 130 26.28 13.90 -0.04
N LYS A 131 26.98 14.98 0.36
CA LYS A 131 28.46 15.02 0.49
C LYS A 131 29.18 14.57 -0.79
N GLN A 132 28.51 14.68 -1.94
CA GLN A 132 29.03 14.33 -3.25
C GLN A 132 28.80 15.53 -4.17
N PRO A 133 29.84 16.33 -4.45
CA PRO A 133 29.69 17.46 -5.36
C PRO A 133 29.44 16.96 -6.79
N GLY A 134 28.55 17.64 -7.51
CA GLY A 134 28.22 17.31 -8.91
C GLY A 134 26.90 16.57 -9.04
N ASP A 135 26.92 15.42 -9.71
CA ASP A 135 25.72 14.70 -10.17
C ASP A 135 25.40 13.46 -9.29
N CYS A 136 25.02 13.69 -8.04
CA CYS A 136 24.83 12.63 -7.04
C CYS A 136 23.71 11.62 -7.37
N LEU A 137 22.72 12.01 -8.18
CA LEU A 137 21.61 11.17 -8.63
C LEU A 137 21.75 10.70 -10.10
N ARG A 138 22.86 11.04 -10.78
CA ARG A 138 23.11 10.71 -12.20
C ARG A 138 22.02 11.23 -13.14
N LEU A 139 21.59 12.47 -12.93
CA LEU A 139 20.55 13.15 -13.72
C LEU A 139 21.13 13.96 -14.89
N LEU A 140 22.45 14.10 -14.99
CA LEU A 140 23.18 14.84 -16.03
C LEU A 140 23.94 13.92 -17.00
N GLU A 141 23.63 12.61 -17.01
CA GLU A 141 24.29 11.65 -17.91
C GLU A 141 23.89 11.82 -19.37
N GLU A 142 22.65 12.23 -19.60
CA GLU A 142 22.04 12.39 -20.93
C GLU A 142 22.28 13.78 -21.51
N GLY A 143 22.93 14.68 -20.75
CA GLY A 143 23.26 16.02 -21.22
C GLY A 143 23.76 16.96 -20.11
N PRO A 144 24.34 18.11 -20.47
CA PRO A 144 24.94 19.04 -19.50
C PRO A 144 23.91 19.79 -18.63
N LEU A 145 22.62 19.70 -18.94
CA LEU A 145 21.53 20.39 -18.25
C LEU A 145 20.54 19.39 -17.65
N LEU A 146 19.88 19.81 -16.56
CA LEU A 146 18.84 19.01 -15.93
C LEU A 146 17.60 18.91 -16.85
N GLY A 147 17.43 17.74 -17.47
CA GLY A 147 16.31 17.44 -18.36
C GLY A 147 14.95 17.44 -17.67
N SER A 148 13.87 17.27 -18.44
CA SER A 148 12.50 17.25 -17.90
C SER A 148 12.33 16.17 -16.83
N ASP A 149 12.74 14.94 -17.15
CA ASP A 149 12.65 13.81 -16.23
C ASP A 149 13.53 13.99 -14.99
N GLY A 150 14.71 14.60 -15.17
CA GLY A 150 15.62 14.95 -14.08
C GLY A 150 15.00 15.96 -13.09
N ARG A 151 14.17 16.90 -13.56
CA ARG A 151 13.48 17.85 -12.68
C ARG A 151 12.50 17.16 -11.74
N TYR A 152 11.70 16.21 -12.23
CA TYR A 152 10.79 15.44 -11.36
C TYR A 152 11.54 14.51 -10.42
N ALA A 153 12.64 13.89 -10.89
CA ALA A 153 13.47 13.04 -10.05
C ALA A 153 14.13 13.83 -8.91
N LEU A 154 14.57 15.06 -9.18
CA LEU A 154 15.06 15.99 -8.16
C LEU A 154 13.96 16.34 -7.14
N ALA A 155 12.77 16.71 -7.61
CA ALA A 155 11.64 17.02 -6.72
C ALA A 155 11.26 15.82 -5.83
N MET A 156 11.25 14.61 -6.39
CA MET A 156 11.03 13.37 -5.65
C MET A 156 12.13 13.09 -4.61
N ALA A 157 13.40 13.29 -4.98
CA ALA A 157 14.51 13.11 -4.04
C ALA A 157 14.41 14.06 -2.85
N ILE A 158 13.96 15.29 -3.08
CA ILE A 158 13.70 16.31 -2.05
C ILE A 158 12.49 15.91 -1.19
N ALA A 159 11.40 15.45 -1.81
CA ALA A 159 10.20 14.98 -1.11
C ALA A 159 10.48 13.82 -0.15
N MET A 160 11.50 13.01 -0.44
CA MET A 160 11.91 11.86 0.36
C MET A 160 13.13 12.11 1.25
N ASP A 161 13.58 13.37 1.45
CA ASP A 161 14.82 13.71 2.19
C ASP A 161 14.85 13.07 3.59
N SER A 162 13.74 13.07 4.33
CA SER A 162 13.65 12.45 5.65
C SER A 162 13.89 10.94 5.62
N VAL A 163 13.22 10.24 4.70
CA VAL A 163 13.36 8.79 4.50
C VAL A 163 14.81 8.46 4.17
N TRP A 164 15.43 9.24 3.29
CA TRP A 164 16.82 9.01 2.93
C TRP A 164 17.78 9.18 4.09
N ASN A 165 17.56 10.16 4.95
CA ASN A 165 18.37 10.37 6.14
C ASN A 165 18.24 9.20 7.13
N GLU A 166 17.02 8.68 7.32
CA GLU A 166 16.76 7.51 8.17
C GLU A 166 17.39 6.21 7.61
N THR A 167 17.44 6.07 6.29
CA THR A 167 18.05 4.89 5.63
C THR A 167 19.56 4.94 5.51
N ALA A 168 20.21 6.07 5.78
CA ALA A 168 21.64 6.25 5.54
C ALA A 168 22.48 5.18 6.27
N GLU A 169 22.19 4.94 7.55
CA GLU A 169 22.83 3.91 8.38
C GLU A 169 22.60 2.49 7.81
N ALA A 170 21.40 2.21 7.31
CA ALA A 170 21.05 0.91 6.74
C ALA A 170 21.82 0.60 5.45
N LEU A 171 22.36 1.60 4.76
CA LEU A 171 23.10 1.45 3.51
C LEU A 171 24.63 1.53 3.67
N GLU A 172 25.17 1.79 4.86
CA GLU A 172 26.62 1.98 5.08
C GLU A 172 27.49 0.80 4.61
N GLY A 173 26.96 -0.43 4.70
CA GLY A 173 27.67 -1.64 4.28
C GLY A 173 27.69 -1.88 2.77
N MET A 174 27.08 -1.01 1.96
CA MET A 174 27.00 -1.19 0.51
C MET A 174 28.17 -0.56 -0.24
N ALA A 175 28.56 -1.18 -1.36
CA ALA A 175 29.64 -0.68 -2.22
C ALA A 175 29.32 0.69 -2.85
N SER A 176 28.05 0.98 -3.15
CA SER A 176 27.64 2.26 -3.74
C SER A 176 26.23 2.68 -3.29
N PRO A 177 26.07 3.21 -2.05
CA PRO A 177 24.78 3.63 -1.51
C PRO A 177 24.06 4.67 -2.39
N GLN A 178 24.82 5.60 -2.98
CA GLN A 178 24.26 6.62 -3.87
C GLN A 178 23.72 6.05 -5.18
N ALA A 179 24.31 4.98 -5.71
CA ALA A 179 23.78 4.34 -6.91
C ALA A 179 22.41 3.71 -6.64
N VAL A 180 22.20 3.14 -5.45
CA VAL A 180 20.90 2.63 -5.01
C VAL A 180 19.89 3.78 -4.91
N ILE A 181 20.24 4.86 -4.21
CA ILE A 181 19.37 6.04 -4.06
C ILE A 181 18.98 6.61 -5.43
N ALA A 182 19.94 6.77 -6.34
CA ALA A 182 19.70 7.26 -7.69
C ALA A 182 18.75 6.34 -8.48
N SER A 183 18.97 5.02 -8.41
CA SER A 183 18.14 4.01 -9.08
C SER A 183 16.72 3.99 -8.55
N MET A 184 16.57 4.04 -7.23
CA MET A 184 15.27 4.04 -6.56
C MET A 184 14.51 5.33 -6.83
N THR A 185 15.16 6.49 -6.68
CA THR A 185 14.57 7.80 -7.01
C THR A 185 14.06 7.80 -8.44
N SER A 186 14.87 7.30 -9.38
CA SER A 186 14.48 7.20 -10.79
C SER A 186 13.32 6.25 -11.00
N ALA A 187 13.35 5.04 -10.42
CA ALA A 187 12.28 4.05 -10.53
C ALA A 187 10.94 4.58 -9.99
N VAL A 188 10.96 5.19 -8.80
CA VAL A 188 9.77 5.78 -8.16
C VAL A 188 9.21 6.93 -9.01
N THR A 189 10.09 7.82 -9.47
CA THR A 189 9.71 8.96 -10.30
C THR A 189 9.06 8.49 -11.60
N MET A 190 9.65 7.51 -12.28
CA MET A 190 9.10 6.98 -13.54
C MET A 190 7.77 6.25 -13.33
N TYR A 191 7.67 5.40 -12.30
CA TYR A 191 6.40 4.79 -11.94
C TYR A 191 5.30 5.84 -11.72
N LEU A 192 5.62 6.93 -11.01
CA LEU A 192 4.64 7.98 -10.73
C LEU A 192 4.32 8.85 -11.96
N LEU A 193 5.29 9.13 -12.83
CA LEU A 193 5.08 9.87 -14.08
C LEU A 193 4.08 9.19 -15.01
N MET A 194 3.94 7.87 -14.93
CA MET A 194 2.89 7.12 -15.65
C MET A 194 1.48 7.69 -15.37
N TRP A 195 1.22 8.14 -14.14
CA TRP A 195 -0.09 8.69 -13.75
C TRP A 195 -0.35 10.09 -14.31
N ALA A 196 0.70 10.80 -14.72
CA ALA A 196 0.59 12.11 -15.36
C ALA A 196 0.34 12.02 -16.88
N MET A 197 0.20 10.81 -17.43
CA MET A 197 -0.20 10.62 -18.82
C MET A 197 -1.70 10.89 -19.02
N PRO A 198 -2.15 11.26 -20.24
CA PRO A 198 -3.55 11.56 -20.52
C PRO A 198 -4.54 10.44 -20.12
N GLU A 199 -4.08 9.19 -20.19
CA GLU A 199 -4.80 8.02 -19.68
C GLU A 199 -4.07 7.47 -18.43
N PRO A 200 -4.51 7.79 -17.20
CA PRO A 200 -3.87 7.36 -15.97
C PRO A 200 -4.19 5.89 -15.66
N VAL A 201 -3.74 4.99 -16.52
CA VAL A 201 -3.93 3.55 -16.41
C VAL A 201 -2.58 2.86 -16.27
N SER A 202 -2.38 2.20 -15.13
CA SER A 202 -1.23 1.34 -14.91
C SER A 202 -1.52 -0.08 -15.40
N LYS A 203 -0.50 -0.75 -15.94
CA LYS A 203 -0.57 -2.13 -16.45
C LYS A 203 0.62 -2.93 -15.95
N GLY A 204 0.49 -4.26 -15.92
CA GLY A 204 1.60 -5.17 -15.57
C GLY A 204 2.20 -4.87 -14.20
N LEU A 205 3.50 -4.56 -14.16
CA LEU A 205 4.22 -4.25 -12.91
C LEU A 205 3.62 -3.06 -12.17
N ALA A 206 3.33 -1.98 -12.88
CA ALA A 206 2.77 -0.78 -12.27
C ALA A 206 1.40 -1.05 -11.63
N ALA A 207 0.55 -1.84 -12.28
CA ALA A 207 -0.75 -2.22 -11.73
C ALA A 207 -0.63 -3.04 -10.44
N LEU A 208 0.32 -3.98 -10.39
CA LEU A 208 0.60 -4.77 -9.19
C LEU A 208 1.14 -3.90 -8.04
N ILE A 209 2.03 -2.94 -8.34
CA ILE A 209 2.52 -1.96 -7.35
C ILE A 209 1.34 -1.18 -6.77
N THR A 210 0.46 -0.65 -7.62
CA THR A 210 -0.67 0.17 -7.16
C THR A 210 -1.68 -0.62 -6.35
N ALA A 211 -2.04 -1.83 -6.80
CA ALA A 211 -2.98 -2.68 -6.07
C ALA A 211 -2.40 -3.10 -4.71
N SER A 212 -1.09 -3.38 -4.66
CA SER A 212 -0.39 -3.61 -3.38
C SER A 212 -0.44 -2.34 -2.51
N ALA A 213 -0.16 -1.17 -3.06
CA ALA A 213 -0.25 0.10 -2.33
C ALA A 213 -1.63 0.32 -1.71
N ILE A 214 -2.70 0.04 -2.46
CA ILE A 214 -4.08 0.17 -1.97
C ILE A 214 -4.33 -0.80 -0.83
N ALA A 215 -3.85 -2.05 -0.94
CA ALA A 215 -4.01 -3.06 0.10
C ALA A 215 -3.27 -2.70 1.41
N TYR A 216 -2.08 -2.11 1.30
CA TYR A 216 -1.23 -1.80 2.46
C TYR A 216 -1.50 -0.43 3.10
N LEU A 217 -1.83 0.58 2.29
CA LEU A 217 -1.96 1.98 2.73
C LEU A 217 -3.40 2.46 2.81
N GLY A 218 -4.33 1.73 2.18
CA GLY A 218 -5.71 2.14 2.01
C GLY A 218 -5.92 3.01 0.78
N VAL A 219 -7.16 3.00 0.28
CA VAL A 219 -7.54 3.69 -0.96
C VAL A 219 -7.35 5.20 -0.87
N ASP A 220 -7.75 5.82 0.25
CA ASP A 220 -7.74 7.27 0.41
C ASP A 220 -6.31 7.80 0.47
N THR A 221 -5.44 7.06 1.17
CA THR A 221 -3.99 7.36 1.22
C THR A 221 -3.40 7.32 -0.17
N VAL A 222 -3.58 6.22 -0.93
CA VAL A 222 -2.99 6.09 -2.26
C VAL A 222 -3.52 7.15 -3.22
N TRP A 223 -4.82 7.43 -3.19
CA TRP A 223 -5.42 8.47 -4.02
C TRP A 223 -4.82 9.85 -3.70
N THR A 224 -4.71 10.20 -2.41
CA THR A 224 -4.13 11.47 -1.95
C THR A 224 -2.66 11.61 -2.36
N LEU A 225 -1.89 10.52 -2.28
CA LEU A 225 -0.50 10.51 -2.74
C LEU A 225 -0.40 10.74 -4.25
N LEU A 226 -1.23 10.07 -5.07
CA LEU A 226 -1.21 10.26 -6.51
C LEU A 226 -1.70 11.66 -6.93
N ASP A 227 -2.75 12.18 -6.29
CA ASP A 227 -3.23 13.54 -6.55
C ASP A 227 -2.19 14.61 -6.17
N GLY A 228 -1.51 14.42 -5.03
CA GLY A 228 -0.37 15.23 -4.62
C GLY A 228 0.77 15.18 -5.65
N TRP A 229 1.05 14.00 -6.21
CA TRP A 229 2.05 13.85 -7.27
C TRP A 229 1.66 14.58 -8.55
N LEU A 230 0.40 14.47 -9.01
CA LEU A 230 -0.09 15.21 -10.17
C LEU A 230 -0.03 16.73 -9.96
N THR A 231 -0.20 17.16 -8.71
CA THR A 231 0.01 18.56 -8.31
C THR A 231 1.48 18.94 -8.41
N LEU A 232 2.41 18.11 -7.91
CA LEU A 232 3.85 18.33 -8.07
C LEU A 232 4.24 18.44 -9.55
N VAL A 233 3.78 17.53 -10.41
CA VAL A 233 4.10 17.54 -11.85
C VAL A 233 3.72 18.88 -12.48
N ARG A 234 2.50 19.38 -12.23
CA ARG A 234 2.04 20.68 -12.73
C ARG A 234 2.91 21.86 -12.28
N HIS A 235 3.41 21.83 -11.04
CA HIS A 235 4.29 22.88 -10.54
C HIS A 235 5.70 22.79 -11.13
N VAL A 236 6.24 21.56 -11.26
CA VAL A 236 7.56 21.33 -11.85
C VAL A 236 7.57 21.66 -13.35
N ASP A 237 6.47 21.41 -14.07
CA ASP A 237 6.31 21.80 -15.49
C ASP A 237 6.45 23.30 -15.71
N GLN A 238 6.01 24.10 -14.74
CA GLN A 238 6.04 25.56 -14.78
C GLN A 238 7.31 26.14 -14.13
N ALA A 239 8.12 25.30 -13.48
CA ALA A 239 9.30 25.74 -12.75
C ALA A 239 10.46 26.08 -13.69
N THR A 240 11.07 27.23 -13.47
CA THR A 240 12.26 27.72 -14.19
C THR A 240 13.48 27.89 -13.28
N THR A 241 13.33 27.63 -11.98
CA THR A 241 14.36 27.81 -10.96
C THR A 241 14.46 26.62 -10.02
N PHE A 242 15.63 26.41 -9.41
CA PHE A 242 15.83 25.34 -8.43
C PHE A 242 14.89 25.47 -7.22
N LEU A 243 14.69 26.70 -6.74
CA LEU A 243 13.85 26.95 -5.57
C LEU A 243 12.40 26.51 -5.82
N GLN A 244 11.85 26.77 -7.00
CA GLN A 244 10.49 26.31 -7.33
C GLN A 244 10.37 24.78 -7.36
N VAL A 245 11.36 24.07 -7.90
CA VAL A 245 11.39 22.60 -7.90
C VAL A 245 11.53 22.05 -6.47
N ARG A 246 12.38 22.68 -5.66
CA ARG A 246 12.54 22.34 -4.25
C ARG A 246 11.24 22.53 -3.49
N ASP A 247 10.61 23.69 -3.62
CA ASP A 247 9.37 24.02 -2.90
C ASP A 247 8.23 23.07 -3.29
N ALA A 248 8.14 22.68 -4.57
CA ALA A 248 7.21 21.64 -5.03
C ALA A 248 7.52 20.25 -4.42
N GLY A 249 8.81 19.88 -4.35
CA GLY A 249 9.26 18.65 -3.69
C GLY A 249 8.95 18.64 -2.19
N GLU A 250 9.23 19.73 -1.47
CA GLU A 250 8.94 19.89 -0.04
C GLU A 250 7.43 19.82 0.22
N ALA A 251 6.61 20.48 -0.60
CA ALA A 251 5.15 20.41 -0.52
C ALA A 251 4.64 18.97 -0.71
N TYR A 252 5.18 18.24 -1.68
CA TYR A 252 4.82 16.82 -1.87
C TYR A 252 5.34 15.93 -0.74
N GLY A 253 6.51 16.22 -0.18
CA GLY A 253 7.03 15.56 1.02
C GLY A 253 6.08 15.71 2.21
N ALA A 254 5.44 16.88 2.37
CA ALA A 254 4.41 17.09 3.38
C ALA A 254 3.15 16.21 3.14
N VAL A 255 2.78 15.97 1.88
CA VAL A 255 1.69 15.03 1.52
C VAL A 255 2.06 13.58 1.83
N LEU A 256 3.30 13.16 1.52
CA LEU A 256 3.82 11.84 1.88
C LEU A 256 3.77 11.62 3.40
N GLY A 257 4.19 12.63 4.17
CA GLY A 257 4.08 12.68 5.63
C GLY A 257 4.52 11.38 6.29
N ARG A 258 3.64 10.82 7.14
CA ARG A 258 3.92 9.58 7.89
C ARG A 258 3.89 8.29 7.06
N ASN A 259 3.47 8.36 5.80
CA ASN A 259 3.44 7.20 4.90
C ASN A 259 4.71 7.06 4.06
N ALA A 260 5.61 8.06 4.08
CA ALA A 260 6.81 8.10 3.24
C ALA A 260 7.67 6.83 3.35
N ALA A 261 7.95 6.36 4.57
CA ALA A 261 8.75 5.16 4.82
C ALA A 261 8.09 3.87 4.28
N ARG A 262 6.77 3.72 4.45
CA ARG A 262 6.02 2.54 3.95
C ARG A 262 5.94 2.53 2.42
N VAL A 263 5.65 3.70 1.83
CA VAL A 263 5.66 3.90 0.38
C VAL A 263 7.04 3.55 -0.18
N PHE A 264 8.11 4.00 0.49
CA PHE A 264 9.48 3.71 0.12
C PHE A 264 9.80 2.20 0.12
N VAL A 265 9.54 1.48 1.22
CA VAL A 265 9.79 0.03 1.32
C VAL A 265 9.05 -0.75 0.23
N MET A 266 7.81 -0.36 -0.05
CA MET A 266 7.01 -1.00 -1.08
C MET A 266 7.56 -0.77 -2.49
N LEU A 267 7.91 0.47 -2.82
CA LEU A 267 8.48 0.80 -4.13
C LEU A 267 9.89 0.24 -4.30
N ALA A 268 10.67 0.18 -3.22
CA ALA A 268 11.96 -0.52 -3.20
C ALA A 268 11.83 -1.98 -3.59
N THR A 269 10.82 -2.65 -3.06
CA THR A 269 10.53 -4.07 -3.35
C THR A 269 10.17 -4.27 -4.81
N ALA A 270 9.49 -3.30 -5.43
CA ALA A 270 9.16 -3.32 -6.84
C ALA A 270 10.37 -3.06 -7.75
N ALA A 271 11.30 -2.22 -7.33
CA ALA A 271 12.54 -1.93 -8.07
C ALA A 271 13.52 -3.12 -8.12
N ILE A 272 13.36 -4.11 -7.24
CA ILE A 272 14.24 -5.28 -7.08
C ILE A 272 13.92 -6.42 -8.06
N GLY A 273 12.79 -6.39 -8.77
CA GLY A 273 12.39 -7.55 -9.59
C GLY A 273 11.46 -7.27 -10.76
N ASN A 274 11.23 -8.32 -11.55
CA ASN A 274 10.13 -8.39 -12.51
C ASN A 274 8.78 -8.54 -11.77
N THR A 275 7.67 -8.51 -12.50
CA THR A 275 6.30 -8.70 -11.97
C THR A 275 6.16 -9.92 -11.05
N ALA A 276 6.83 -11.04 -11.37
CA ALA A 276 6.80 -12.26 -10.57
C ALA A 276 7.55 -12.12 -9.23
N GLY A 277 8.68 -11.40 -9.22
CA GLY A 277 9.44 -11.10 -8.01
C GLY A 277 8.63 -10.27 -7.00
N LEU A 278 7.92 -9.25 -7.49
CA LEU A 278 7.04 -8.44 -6.64
C LEU A 278 5.85 -9.25 -6.12
N ALA A 279 5.21 -10.09 -6.94
CA ALA A 279 4.11 -10.94 -6.49
C ALA A 279 4.53 -11.94 -5.40
N MET A 280 5.75 -12.46 -5.45
CA MET A 280 6.29 -13.37 -4.42
C MET A 280 6.72 -12.66 -3.14
N LYS A 281 7.25 -11.42 -3.25
CA LYS A 281 7.73 -10.64 -2.11
C LYS A 281 6.65 -9.78 -1.46
N ALA A 282 5.56 -9.49 -2.16
CA ALA A 282 4.47 -8.69 -1.59
C ALA A 282 3.93 -9.28 -0.28
N PRO A 283 3.73 -10.60 -0.10
CA PRO A 283 3.31 -11.17 1.18
C PRO A 283 4.38 -11.14 2.29
N THR A 284 5.64 -10.86 1.96
CA THR A 284 6.74 -10.77 2.94
C THR A 284 7.01 -9.34 3.40
N LEU A 285 6.28 -8.35 2.88
CA LEU A 285 6.43 -6.96 3.30
C LEU A 285 5.90 -6.76 4.72
N PRO A 286 6.50 -5.84 5.48
CA PRO A 286 5.93 -5.36 6.74
C PRO A 286 4.46 -4.95 6.58
N GLY A 287 3.59 -5.46 7.44
CA GLY A 287 2.15 -5.18 7.39
C GLY A 287 1.33 -6.10 6.48
N SER A 288 1.92 -7.17 5.90
CA SER A 288 1.25 -8.02 4.91
C SER A 288 0.03 -8.76 5.45
N ALA A 289 0.07 -9.18 6.71
CA ALA A 289 -1.05 -9.84 7.37
C ALA A 289 -2.24 -8.87 7.54
N GLN A 290 -1.97 -7.61 7.90
CA GLN A 290 -2.98 -6.56 8.03
C GLN A 290 -3.57 -6.22 6.66
N ALA A 291 -2.73 -6.06 5.64
CA ALA A 291 -3.15 -5.82 4.27
C ALA A 291 -4.01 -6.97 3.73
N ALA A 292 -3.65 -8.23 4.03
CA ALA A 292 -4.43 -9.39 3.64
C ALA A 292 -5.81 -9.42 4.29
N VAL A 293 -5.88 -9.14 5.59
CA VAL A 293 -7.16 -9.05 6.32
C VAL A 293 -8.01 -7.89 5.79
N ALA A 294 -7.41 -6.72 5.52
CA ALA A 294 -8.14 -5.58 4.95
C ALA A 294 -8.72 -5.92 3.57
N VAL A 295 -7.95 -6.56 2.68
CA VAL A 295 -8.44 -6.99 1.36
C VAL A 295 -9.54 -8.04 1.48
N GLU A 296 -9.40 -9.02 2.37
CA GLU A 296 -10.41 -10.05 2.59
C GLU A 296 -11.71 -9.46 3.17
N THR A 297 -11.61 -8.57 4.16
CA THR A 297 -12.77 -7.99 4.85
C THR A 297 -13.48 -6.92 4.03
N GLN A 298 -12.74 -6.10 3.28
CA GLN A 298 -13.32 -5.00 2.50
C GLN A 298 -13.75 -5.45 1.11
N ALA A 299 -12.93 -6.27 0.43
CA ALA A 299 -13.17 -6.66 -0.96
C ALA A 299 -13.70 -8.09 -1.13
N GLY A 300 -13.69 -8.93 -0.07
CA GLY A 300 -14.03 -10.36 -0.19
C GLY A 300 -13.05 -11.15 -1.05
N LEU A 301 -11.87 -10.59 -1.32
CA LEU A 301 -10.84 -11.17 -2.17
C LEU A 301 -9.71 -11.75 -1.31
N GLN A 302 -9.15 -12.87 -1.73
CA GLN A 302 -7.92 -13.36 -1.12
C GLN A 302 -6.76 -12.46 -1.52
N PHE A 303 -5.89 -12.07 -0.59
CA PHE A 303 -4.71 -11.23 -0.88
C PHE A 303 -3.82 -11.76 -2.03
N VAL A 304 -3.75 -13.09 -2.19
CA VAL A 304 -3.02 -13.74 -3.29
C VAL A 304 -3.59 -13.41 -4.69
N SER A 305 -4.84 -12.94 -4.79
CA SER A 305 -5.45 -12.53 -6.06
C SER A 305 -4.85 -11.24 -6.64
N LEU A 306 -4.04 -10.51 -5.87
CA LEU A 306 -3.26 -9.35 -6.36
C LEU A 306 -2.36 -9.73 -7.54
N ALA A 307 -1.85 -10.97 -7.58
CA ALA A 307 -1.02 -11.47 -8.68
C ALA A 307 -1.76 -11.55 -10.03
N GLY A 308 -3.10 -11.51 -10.03
CA GLY A 308 -3.90 -11.49 -11.24
C GLY A 308 -4.45 -10.11 -11.61
N VAL A 309 -3.95 -9.03 -11.00
CA VAL A 309 -4.29 -7.66 -11.42
C VAL A 309 -3.71 -7.39 -12.80
N ARG A 310 -4.57 -7.00 -13.74
CA ARG A 310 -4.20 -6.67 -15.12
C ARG A 310 -3.90 -5.18 -15.28
N SER A 311 -4.77 -4.34 -14.75
CA SER A 311 -4.63 -2.89 -14.81
C SER A 311 -5.31 -2.19 -13.63
N VAL A 312 -4.82 -1.01 -13.28
CA VAL A 312 -5.47 -0.10 -12.35
C VAL A 312 -5.64 1.25 -13.04
N ALA A 313 -6.85 1.79 -13.03
CA ALA A 313 -7.15 3.14 -13.50
C ALA A 313 -7.53 4.03 -12.31
N MET A 314 -6.98 5.25 -12.28
CA MET A 314 -7.36 6.25 -11.29
C MET A 314 -8.57 7.03 -11.79
N THR A 315 -9.53 7.27 -10.91
CA THR A 315 -10.76 8.01 -11.21
C THR A 315 -10.95 9.14 -10.19
N ALA A 316 -11.90 10.04 -10.45
CA ALA A 316 -12.21 11.12 -9.52
C ALA A 316 -12.65 10.62 -8.13
N ASP A 317 -13.24 9.43 -8.05
CA ASP A 317 -13.84 8.87 -6.83
C ASP A 317 -13.04 7.71 -6.22
N GLY A 318 -11.88 7.36 -6.78
CA GLY A 318 -11.04 6.26 -6.30
C GLY A 318 -10.37 5.50 -7.45
N PHE A 319 -10.42 4.18 -7.45
CA PHE A 319 -9.72 3.34 -8.43
C PHE A 319 -10.63 2.31 -9.10
N THR A 320 -10.31 1.96 -10.34
CA THR A 320 -10.87 0.80 -11.03
C THR A 320 -9.76 -0.22 -11.25
N ILE A 321 -9.94 -1.45 -10.78
CA ILE A 321 -8.97 -2.54 -10.88
C ILE A 321 -9.56 -3.63 -11.78
N ALA A 322 -8.92 -3.89 -12.91
CA ALA A 322 -9.28 -5.00 -13.78
C ALA A 322 -8.51 -6.26 -13.36
N LEU A 323 -9.23 -7.34 -13.11
CA LEU A 323 -8.68 -8.63 -12.71
C LEU A 323 -8.72 -9.65 -13.85
N ALA A 324 -7.69 -10.50 -13.92
CA ALA A 324 -7.70 -11.65 -14.81
C ALA A 324 -8.77 -12.68 -14.40
N PRO A 325 -9.38 -13.41 -15.33
CA PRO A 325 -10.44 -14.39 -15.04
C PRO A 325 -10.06 -15.42 -13.96
N ASN A 326 -8.78 -15.82 -13.93
CA ASN A 326 -8.26 -16.80 -12.97
C ASN A 326 -8.21 -16.25 -11.54
N ALA A 327 -7.97 -14.94 -11.36
CA ALA A 327 -8.01 -14.30 -10.05
C ALA A 327 -9.43 -14.25 -9.49
N VAL A 328 -10.42 -14.11 -10.39
CA VAL A 328 -11.83 -14.12 -10.01
C VAL A 328 -12.31 -15.55 -9.75
N ALA A 329 -11.89 -16.54 -10.55
CA ALA A 329 -12.15 -17.95 -10.27
C ALA A 329 -11.57 -18.42 -8.91
N MET A 330 -10.50 -17.78 -8.44
CA MET A 330 -9.94 -17.99 -7.10
C MET A 330 -10.73 -17.25 -6.00
N SER A 331 -11.46 -16.18 -6.35
CA SER A 331 -12.40 -15.48 -5.46
C SER A 331 -13.81 -16.11 -5.40
N SER A 332 -14.23 -16.80 -6.46
CA SER A 332 -15.54 -17.45 -6.59
C SER A 332 -15.54 -18.94 -6.24
N ARG A 333 -14.37 -19.52 -5.96
CA ARG A 333 -14.29 -20.77 -5.23
C ARG A 333 -14.73 -20.50 -3.78
N PRO A 334 -15.65 -21.28 -3.19
CA PRO A 334 -15.79 -21.29 -1.75
C PRO A 334 -14.38 -21.51 -1.21
N GLY A 335 -13.85 -20.52 -0.48
CA GLY A 335 -12.48 -20.54 -0.01
C GLY A 335 -12.17 -21.88 0.64
N LYS A 336 -10.91 -22.34 0.56
CA LYS A 336 -10.46 -23.49 1.34
C LYS A 336 -11.08 -23.38 2.74
N PRO A 337 -11.77 -24.41 3.25
CA PRO A 337 -12.50 -24.33 4.51
C PRO A 337 -11.62 -23.67 5.56
N GLN A 338 -11.96 -22.45 5.96
CA GLN A 338 -11.17 -21.75 6.95
C GLN A 338 -11.42 -22.44 8.29
N ARG A 339 -10.33 -22.76 8.99
CA ARG A 339 -10.37 -23.29 10.35
C ARG A 339 -10.87 -22.19 11.29
N HIS A 340 -12.15 -22.25 11.61
CA HIS A 340 -12.86 -21.34 12.49
C HIS A 340 -12.81 -21.82 13.94
N HIS A 341 -12.52 -20.92 14.88
CA HIS A 341 -12.58 -21.24 16.31
C HIS A 341 -13.99 -20.95 16.83
N LEU A 342 -14.71 -21.97 17.29
CA LEU A 342 -16.08 -21.80 17.81
C LEU A 342 -16.10 -20.79 18.96
N ALA A 343 -15.24 -20.99 19.95
CA ALA A 343 -14.89 -20.02 20.98
C ALA A 343 -13.70 -19.15 20.54
N THR A 344 -13.90 -17.83 20.42
CA THR A 344 -12.91 -16.92 19.81
C THR A 344 -11.63 -16.73 20.66
N ILE A 345 -10.48 -16.75 19.99
CA ILE A 345 -9.16 -16.43 20.55
C ILE A 345 -8.73 -14.97 20.31
N ARG A 346 -9.50 -14.17 19.56
CA ARG A 346 -9.09 -12.85 19.05
C ARG A 346 -9.94 -11.68 19.58
N ASN A 347 -10.65 -11.84 20.69
CA ASN A 347 -11.46 -10.80 21.30
C ASN A 347 -11.10 -10.62 22.79
N GLU A 348 -9.87 -10.15 23.05
CA GLU A 348 -9.31 -9.98 24.40
C GLU A 348 -9.77 -8.69 25.10
N LYS A 349 -9.98 -7.60 24.34
CA LYS A 349 -10.20 -6.25 24.90
C LYS A 349 -11.50 -5.59 24.43
N SER A 350 -11.92 -5.84 23.19
CA SER A 350 -13.00 -5.07 22.55
C SER A 350 -14.40 -5.53 22.97
N ALA A 351 -15.27 -4.56 23.31
CA ALA A 351 -16.69 -4.77 23.62
C ALA A 351 -17.63 -4.62 22.40
N ARG A 352 -17.10 -4.28 21.21
CA ARG A 352 -17.88 -3.93 20.01
C ARG A 352 -18.92 -4.99 19.61
N ASN A 353 -18.56 -6.27 19.71
CA ASN A 353 -19.45 -7.39 19.42
C ASN A 353 -19.94 -8.06 20.72
N GLY A 354 -20.19 -7.30 21.79
CA GLY A 354 -20.64 -7.84 23.09
C GLY A 354 -19.53 -8.45 23.96
N GLY A 355 -18.26 -8.29 23.57
CA GLY A 355 -17.10 -8.82 24.29
C GLY A 355 -16.69 -8.04 25.55
N PRO A 356 -15.51 -8.33 26.14
CA PRO A 356 -14.48 -9.23 25.64
C PRO A 356 -14.80 -10.72 25.88
N TRP A 357 -14.90 -11.49 24.80
CA TRP A 357 -15.28 -12.89 24.79
C TRP A 357 -14.12 -13.86 25.07
N THR A 358 -12.91 -13.56 24.61
CA THR A 358 -11.76 -14.46 24.80
C THR A 358 -11.46 -14.74 26.28
N PRO A 359 -11.48 -13.74 27.20
CA PRO A 359 -11.34 -14.00 28.63
C PRO A 359 -12.48 -14.84 29.22
N LEU A 360 -13.71 -14.70 28.70
CA LEU A 360 -14.88 -15.46 29.12
C LEU A 360 -14.74 -16.94 28.74
N PHE A 361 -14.40 -17.22 27.48
CA PHE A 361 -14.17 -18.58 27.00
C PHE A 361 -12.97 -19.25 27.68
N ARG A 362 -11.87 -18.52 27.89
CA ARG A 362 -10.69 -19.03 28.61
C ARG A 362 -11.03 -19.56 30.00
N ARG A 363 -11.95 -18.90 30.72
CA ARG A 363 -12.41 -19.39 32.02
C ARG A 363 -13.14 -20.73 31.93
N ILE A 364 -13.92 -20.95 30.88
CA ILE A 364 -14.64 -22.21 30.65
C ILE A 364 -13.65 -23.33 30.31
N PHE A 365 -12.76 -23.11 29.35
CA PHE A 365 -11.77 -24.10 28.91
C PHE A 365 -10.82 -24.51 30.03
N LYS A 366 -10.42 -23.55 30.89
CA LYS A 366 -9.58 -23.84 32.05
C LYS A 366 -10.22 -24.82 33.04
N LYS A 367 -11.56 -24.84 33.21
CA LYS A 367 -12.25 -25.82 34.07
C LYS A 367 -12.12 -27.26 33.57
N ALA A 368 -12.02 -27.43 32.25
CA ALA A 368 -11.82 -28.71 31.58
C ALA A 368 -10.33 -29.07 31.40
N GLY A 369 -9.40 -28.23 31.87
CA GLY A 369 -7.98 -28.38 31.60
C GLY A 369 -7.68 -28.36 30.09
N MET A 370 -8.43 -27.57 29.32
CA MET A 370 -8.29 -27.40 27.87
C MET A 370 -7.80 -25.98 27.55
N GLU A 371 -7.27 -25.79 26.36
CA GLU A 371 -6.88 -24.49 25.80
C GLU A 371 -7.76 -24.12 24.61
N LEU A 372 -7.95 -22.81 24.37
CA LEU A 372 -8.79 -22.36 23.25
C LEU A 372 -8.24 -22.75 21.86
N LYS A 373 -6.96 -23.15 21.79
CA LYS A 373 -6.30 -23.61 20.57
C LYS A 373 -6.45 -25.12 20.33
N ASP A 374 -7.10 -25.83 21.25
CA ASP A 374 -7.32 -27.28 21.15
C ASP A 374 -8.18 -27.62 19.92
N PRO A 375 -7.89 -28.75 19.23
CA PRO A 375 -8.53 -29.10 17.96
C PRO A 375 -10.06 -29.21 18.06
N GLU A 376 -10.60 -29.56 19.22
CA GLU A 376 -12.03 -29.64 19.51
C GLU A 376 -12.74 -28.30 19.31
N ASN A 377 -12.05 -27.18 19.52
CA ASN A 377 -12.60 -25.85 19.32
C ASN A 377 -12.54 -25.37 17.86
N ILE A 378 -11.98 -26.18 16.96
CA ILE A 378 -11.68 -25.77 15.59
C ILE A 378 -12.56 -26.54 14.60
N VAL A 379 -13.31 -25.80 13.80
CA VAL A 379 -14.22 -26.35 12.79
C VAL A 379 -13.96 -25.73 11.43
N GLU A 380 -14.12 -26.51 10.37
CA GLU A 380 -14.07 -26.04 8.99
C GLU A 380 -15.47 -25.65 8.55
N VAL A 381 -15.70 -24.36 8.25
CA VAL A 381 -17.01 -23.84 7.84
C VAL A 381 -16.93 -23.30 6.42
N PRO A 382 -17.56 -23.96 5.44
CA PRO A 382 -17.65 -23.46 4.07
C PRO A 382 -18.39 -22.11 4.03
N GLY A 383 -17.84 -21.12 3.32
CA GLY A 383 -18.45 -19.80 3.18
C GLY A 383 -18.41 -18.94 4.46
N HIS A 384 -17.56 -19.29 5.42
CA HIS A 384 -17.32 -18.51 6.63
C HIS A 384 -16.94 -17.06 6.31
N ARG A 385 -17.56 -16.11 7.01
CA ARG A 385 -17.30 -14.67 6.93
C ARG A 385 -17.27 -14.11 8.34
N GLY A 386 -16.15 -13.51 8.74
CA GLY A 386 -16.03 -12.77 10.01
C GLY A 386 -15.98 -11.26 9.78
N PRO A 387 -16.01 -10.43 10.85
CA PRO A 387 -16.17 -10.76 12.27
C PRO A 387 -17.61 -11.11 12.66
N HIS A 388 -17.78 -11.91 13.72
CA HIS A 388 -19.10 -12.44 14.12
C HIS A 388 -19.87 -11.52 15.06
N PRO A 389 -21.22 -11.50 14.98
CA PRO A 389 -22.05 -10.65 15.83
C PRO A 389 -22.02 -11.10 17.30
N ALA A 390 -22.46 -10.22 18.20
CA ALA A 390 -22.59 -10.54 19.63
C ALA A 390 -23.46 -11.77 19.88
N GLU A 391 -24.52 -11.92 19.10
CA GLU A 391 -25.45 -13.05 19.13
C GLU A 391 -24.74 -14.39 18.93
N TYR A 392 -23.82 -14.48 17.97
CA TYR A 392 -23.03 -15.69 17.74
C TYR A 392 -22.22 -16.06 18.98
N HIS A 393 -21.50 -15.08 19.54
CA HIS A 393 -20.64 -15.33 20.68
C HIS A 393 -21.42 -15.66 21.95
N GLN A 394 -22.58 -15.01 22.15
CA GLN A 394 -23.48 -15.28 23.26
C GLN A 394 -24.04 -16.71 23.19
N LEU A 395 -24.50 -17.16 22.01
CA LEU A 395 -25.03 -18.51 21.82
C LEU A 395 -23.98 -19.58 22.15
N VAL A 396 -22.77 -19.42 21.61
CA VAL A 396 -21.66 -20.33 21.93
C VAL A 396 -21.32 -20.27 23.42
N TYR A 397 -21.20 -19.07 23.99
CA TYR A 397 -20.87 -18.89 25.41
C TYR A 397 -21.89 -19.54 26.34
N ASP A 398 -23.17 -19.32 26.12
CA ASP A 398 -24.24 -19.87 26.96
C ASP A 398 -24.26 -21.39 26.88
N ARG A 399 -24.10 -21.96 25.69
CA ARG A 399 -24.05 -23.41 25.52
C ARG A 399 -22.87 -24.02 26.27
N LEU A 400 -21.66 -23.47 26.09
CA LEU A 400 -20.45 -23.97 26.74
C LEU A 400 -20.49 -23.76 28.26
N ARG A 401 -21.03 -22.63 28.73
CA ARG A 401 -21.19 -22.32 30.15
C ARG A 401 -22.19 -23.27 30.81
N GLN A 402 -23.31 -23.56 30.15
CA GLN A 402 -24.34 -24.45 30.67
C GLN A 402 -23.77 -25.84 30.94
N VAL A 403 -23.17 -26.48 29.93
CA VAL A 403 -22.66 -27.86 30.07
C VAL A 403 -21.51 -27.98 31.07
N THR A 404 -20.69 -26.93 31.21
CA THR A 404 -19.59 -26.90 32.18
C THR A 404 -19.99 -26.39 33.56
N SER A 405 -21.26 -26.03 33.77
CA SER A 405 -21.77 -25.65 35.09
C SER A 405 -22.18 -26.85 35.94
N GLU A 406 -22.50 -27.98 35.29
CA GLU A 406 -23.00 -29.19 35.93
C GLU A 406 -21.88 -30.19 36.30
N CYS A 407 -20.70 -30.03 35.71
CA CYS A 407 -19.56 -30.93 35.93
C CYS A 407 -18.86 -30.67 37.28
N ARG A 408 -18.42 -31.75 37.95
CA ARG A 408 -17.80 -31.70 39.29
C ARG A 408 -16.31 -32.08 39.32
N SER A 409 -15.75 -32.49 38.18
CA SER A 409 -14.33 -32.86 38.05
C SER A 409 -13.79 -32.38 36.70
N VAL A 410 -12.48 -32.17 36.60
CA VAL A 410 -11.82 -31.73 35.35
C VAL A 410 -12.12 -32.68 34.20
N GLY A 411 -12.11 -34.00 34.46
CA GLY A 411 -12.44 -35.03 33.45
C GLY A 411 -13.88 -34.92 32.95
N ALA A 412 -14.85 -34.82 33.87
CA ALA A 412 -16.26 -34.65 33.50
C ALA A 412 -16.50 -33.32 32.77
N CYS A 413 -15.81 -32.25 33.15
CA CYS A 413 -15.89 -30.97 32.46
C CYS A 413 -15.31 -31.03 31.05
N ARG A 414 -14.22 -31.78 30.85
CA ARG A 414 -13.60 -32.00 29.55
C ARG A 414 -14.53 -32.77 28.62
N GLU A 415 -15.10 -33.87 29.09
CA GLU A 415 -16.06 -34.66 28.33
C GLU A 415 -17.26 -33.82 27.88
N ALA A 416 -17.91 -33.12 28.82
CA ALA A 416 -19.05 -32.25 28.52
C ALA A 416 -18.71 -31.09 27.57
N LEU A 417 -17.52 -30.49 27.73
CA LEU A 417 -17.06 -29.40 26.87
C LEU A 417 -16.76 -29.88 25.45
N THR A 418 -16.05 -31.00 25.30
CA THR A 418 -15.75 -31.61 24.01
C THR A 418 -17.02 -32.00 23.27
N ASP A 419 -18.00 -32.59 23.96
CA ASP A 419 -19.29 -32.94 23.35
C ASP A 419 -20.09 -31.71 22.89
N ALA A 420 -20.10 -30.64 23.69
CA ALA A 420 -20.75 -29.40 23.29
C ALA A 420 -20.07 -28.74 22.09
N LEU A 421 -18.74 -28.73 22.05
CA LEU A 421 -17.98 -28.23 20.90
C LEU A 421 -18.23 -29.07 19.65
N ARG A 422 -18.35 -30.40 19.77
CA ARG A 422 -18.72 -31.28 18.65
C ARG A 422 -20.11 -30.93 18.10
N ILE A 423 -21.11 -30.77 18.97
CA ILE A 423 -22.49 -30.41 18.57
C ILE A 423 -22.52 -29.02 17.90
N LEU A 424 -21.83 -28.02 18.49
CA LEU A 424 -21.72 -26.69 17.89
C LEU A 424 -20.98 -26.74 16.55
N GLY A 425 -19.95 -27.57 16.42
CA GLY A 425 -19.25 -27.79 15.17
C GLY A 425 -20.15 -28.40 14.08
N GLU A 426 -21.01 -29.36 14.43
CA GLU A 426 -22.03 -29.91 13.52
C GLU A 426 -23.02 -28.84 13.07
N GLN A 427 -23.51 -28.01 14.00
CA GLN A 427 -24.40 -26.90 13.67
C GLN A 427 -23.70 -25.87 12.75
N ALA A 428 -22.47 -25.48 13.06
CA ALA A 428 -21.69 -24.53 12.28
C ALA A 428 -21.45 -24.99 10.84
N ARG A 429 -21.26 -26.31 10.62
CA ARG A 429 -21.08 -26.91 9.28
C ARG A 429 -22.38 -27.10 8.51
N THR A 430 -23.50 -27.27 9.21
CA THR A 430 -24.77 -27.61 8.58
C THR A 430 -25.41 -26.34 8.01
N HIS A 431 -25.53 -26.28 6.69
CA HIS A 431 -26.08 -25.12 6.00
C HIS A 431 -27.48 -24.78 6.50
N GLY A 432 -27.70 -23.49 6.82
CA GLY A 432 -29.01 -22.98 7.20
C GLY A 432 -29.41 -23.19 8.67
N THR A 433 -28.55 -23.77 9.52
CA THR A 433 -28.73 -23.66 10.98
C THR A 433 -28.53 -22.21 11.42
N GLU A 434 -29.05 -21.87 12.59
CA GLU A 434 -28.85 -20.53 13.19
C GLU A 434 -27.36 -20.19 13.32
N LEU A 435 -26.57 -21.10 13.88
CA LEU A 435 -25.13 -20.90 14.05
C LEU A 435 -24.40 -20.75 12.71
N ASN A 436 -24.74 -21.55 11.70
CA ASN A 436 -24.16 -21.43 10.36
C ASN A 436 -24.53 -20.10 9.70
N ARG A 437 -25.77 -19.62 9.83
CA ARG A 437 -26.18 -18.33 9.28
C ARG A 437 -25.39 -17.17 9.89
N LEU A 438 -25.17 -17.19 11.21
CA LEU A 438 -24.38 -16.17 11.90
C LEU A 438 -22.89 -16.19 11.52
N LEU A 439 -22.39 -17.33 11.05
CA LEU A 439 -21.00 -17.50 10.61
C LEU A 439 -20.77 -17.22 9.12
N THR A 440 -21.83 -17.14 8.31
CA THR A 440 -21.75 -17.06 6.85
C THR A 440 -22.41 -15.81 6.26
N ARG A 441 -23.24 -15.10 7.05
CA ARG A 441 -23.78 -13.79 6.69
C ARG A 441 -22.78 -12.71 7.06
N GLY A 442 -22.37 -11.89 6.09
CA GLY A 442 -21.59 -10.68 6.39
C GLY A 442 -22.46 -9.70 7.16
N HIS A 443 -21.97 -9.23 8.31
CA HIS A 443 -22.66 -8.27 9.17
C HIS A 443 -22.08 -6.86 9.04
#